data_AF-A0A510I9K4-F1
#
_entry.id   AF-A0A510I9K4-F1
#
_cell.length_a   1.000
_cell.length_b   1.000
_cell.length_c   1.000
_cell.angle_alpha   90.00
_cell.angle_beta   90.00
_cell.angle_gamma   90.00
#
_symmetry.space_group_name_H-M   'P 1'
#
loop_
_entity.id
_entity.type
_entity.pdbx_description
1 polymer ?
#
loop_
_entity_poly.entity_id
_entity_poly.type
_entity_poly.pdbx_seq_one_letter_code
_entity_poly.pdbx_strand_id
1 'polypeptide(L)'
;MKVLDIKVADFSEIPFGRSREDGDYSAEAFREDVLIPALNSSDLVNIDLDGVWGYGSSFLSEVFNVKKLPTDDKGEIICKINIITTKDHYRIEVMEYLKGN
;
A
#
# COMPACT_ATOMS: atom_id res chain seq x y z
N MET A 1 5.04 6.07 -20.28
CA MET A 1 5.10 5.77 -18.85
C MET A 1 3.77 6.17 -18.24
N LYS A 2 2.94 5.21 -17.85
CA LYS A 2 1.66 5.45 -17.20
C LYS A 2 1.89 5.49 -15.69
N VAL A 3 1.49 6.60 -15.07
CA VAL A 3 1.59 6.82 -13.63
C VAL A 3 0.18 6.84 -13.05
N LEU A 4 -0.03 6.24 -11.89
CA LEU A 4 -1.27 6.31 -11.14
C LEU A 4 -1.01 6.86 -9.74
N ASP A 5 -1.88 7.74 -9.29
CA ASP A 5 -1.86 8.32 -7.96
C ASP A 5 -2.99 7.73 -7.13
N ILE A 6 -2.66 7.17 -5.98
CA ILE A 6 -3.61 6.67 -4.98
C ILE A 6 -3.41 7.49 -3.71
N LYS A 7 -4.50 8.00 -3.17
CA LYS A 7 -4.52 8.57 -1.82
C LYS A 7 -5.28 7.62 -0.90
N VAL A 8 -4.61 7.13 0.14
CA VAL A 8 -5.26 6.17 1.04
C VAL A 8 -6.43 6.80 1.80
N ALA A 9 -6.39 8.11 2.04
CA ALA A 9 -7.51 8.84 2.62
C ALA A 9 -8.79 8.81 1.76
N ASP A 10 -8.67 8.63 0.43
CA ASP A 10 -9.84 8.47 -0.46
C ASP A 10 -10.48 7.08 -0.30
N PHE A 11 -9.70 6.10 0.17
CA PHE A 11 -10.20 4.79 0.56
C PHE A 11 -10.85 4.83 1.94
N SER A 12 -10.15 5.38 2.94
CA SER A 12 -10.70 5.59 4.29
C SER A 12 -9.86 6.59 5.08
N GLU A 13 -10.51 7.42 5.89
CA GLU A 13 -9.81 8.27 6.87
C GLU A 13 -9.19 7.48 8.02
N ILE A 14 -9.74 6.29 8.31
CA ILE A 14 -9.33 5.41 9.41
C ILE A 14 -9.22 3.98 8.85
N PRO A 15 -8.21 3.67 8.02
CA PRO A 15 -7.99 2.32 7.54
C PRO A 15 -7.53 1.41 8.69
N PHE A 16 -8.06 0.19 8.74
CA PHE A 16 -7.86 -0.70 9.90
C PHE A 16 -7.90 -2.17 9.49
N GLY A 17 -7.64 -3.07 10.45
CA GLY A 17 -7.73 -4.50 10.20
C GLY A 17 -6.69 -5.05 9.23
N ARG A 18 -6.74 -6.36 9.01
CA ARG A 18 -5.90 -7.09 8.07
C ARG A 18 -6.73 -7.69 6.94
N SER A 19 -7.84 -8.34 7.29
CA SER A 19 -8.68 -9.08 6.35
C SER A 19 -10.03 -8.39 6.14
N ARG A 20 -10.71 -8.67 5.03
CA ARG A 20 -12.09 -8.22 4.75
C ARG A 20 -13.08 -8.60 5.84
N GLU A 21 -12.80 -9.64 6.62
CA GLU A 21 -13.61 -10.00 7.79
C GLU A 21 -13.60 -8.92 8.88
N ASP A 22 -12.55 -8.09 8.95
CA ASP A 22 -12.46 -6.97 9.87
C ASP A 22 -13.37 -5.80 9.46
N GLY A 23 -13.71 -5.68 8.17
CA GLY A 23 -14.59 -4.65 7.62
C GLY A 23 -14.19 -4.17 6.22
N ASP A 24 -15.02 -3.27 5.68
CA ASP A 24 -14.90 -2.78 4.29
C ASP A 24 -13.61 -1.99 4.01
N TYR A 25 -13.00 -1.42 5.05
CA TYR A 25 -11.77 -0.61 4.95
C TYR A 25 -10.51 -1.35 5.41
N SER A 26 -10.48 -2.67 5.18
CA SER A 26 -9.37 -3.53 5.57
C SER A 26 -8.13 -3.40 4.69
N ALA A 27 -6.99 -3.85 5.20
CA ALA A 27 -5.75 -3.93 4.42
C ALA A 27 -5.89 -4.82 3.17
N GLU A 28 -6.57 -5.96 3.30
CA GLU A 28 -6.90 -6.84 2.18
C GLU A 28 -7.79 -6.16 1.14
N ALA A 29 -8.84 -5.45 1.58
CA ALA A 29 -9.71 -4.70 0.67
C ALA A 29 -8.92 -3.63 -0.10
N PHE A 30 -8.11 -2.82 0.60
CA PHE A 30 -7.26 -1.83 -0.08
C PHE A 30 -6.27 -2.48 -1.07
N ARG A 31 -5.63 -3.58 -0.66
CA ARG A 31 -4.65 -4.27 -1.51
C ARG A 31 -5.29 -4.82 -2.78
N GLU A 32 -6.41 -5.52 -2.66
CA GLU A 32 -7.07 -6.21 -3.77
C GLU A 32 -7.86 -5.27 -4.68
N ASP A 33 -8.56 -4.29 -4.11
CA ASP A 33 -9.50 -3.46 -4.87
C ASP A 33 -8.82 -2.20 -5.43
N VAL A 34 -7.71 -1.76 -4.82
CA VAL A 34 -7.05 -0.50 -5.17
C VAL A 34 -5.61 -0.73 -5.65
N LEU A 35 -4.75 -1.31 -4.80
CA LEU A 35 -3.31 -1.37 -5.08
C LEU A 35 -2.96 -2.34 -6.22
N ILE A 36 -3.48 -3.57 -6.18
CA ILE A 36 -3.22 -4.60 -7.21
C ILE A 36 -3.67 -4.14 -8.61
N PRO A 37 -4.89 -3.62 -8.79
CA PRO A 37 -5.32 -3.07 -10.08
C PRO A 37 -4.42 -1.94 -10.59
N ALA A 38 -3.92 -1.08 -9.69
CA ALA A 38 -3.01 0.00 -10.07
C ALA A 38 -1.64 -0.56 -10.51
N LEU A 39 -1.06 -1.50 -9.77
CA LEU A 39 0.22 -2.13 -10.11
C LEU A 39 0.18 -2.91 -11.43
N ASN A 40 -0.97 -3.51 -11.76
CA ASN A 40 -1.15 -4.25 -13.02
C ASN A 40 -1.37 -3.34 -14.23
N SER A 41 -1.84 -2.11 -14.01
CA SER A 41 -2.27 -1.23 -15.09
C SER A 41 -1.37 -0.01 -15.29
N SER A 42 -0.27 0.12 -14.55
CA SER A 42 0.63 1.26 -14.61
C SER A 42 2.11 0.87 -14.47
N ASP A 43 2.99 1.77 -14.90
CA ASP A 43 4.45 1.61 -14.77
C ASP A 43 4.95 2.12 -13.41
N LEU A 44 4.22 3.06 -12.79
CA LEU A 44 4.54 3.64 -11.49
C LEU A 44 3.23 3.95 -10.73
N VAL A 45 3.20 3.61 -9.46
CA VAL A 45 2.10 3.89 -8.54
C VAL A 45 2.63 4.79 -7.42
N ASN A 46 2.14 6.03 -7.39
CA ASN A 46 2.34 6.95 -6.28
C ASN A 46 1.29 6.67 -5.22
N ILE A 47 1.71 6.37 -3.99
CA ILE A 47 0.82 6.10 -2.86
C ILE A 47 1.02 7.19 -1.83
N ASP A 48 0.01 8.05 -1.69
CA ASP A 48 -0.07 9.08 -0.66
C ASP A 48 -0.67 8.50 0.61
N LEU A 49 0.16 8.42 1.65
CA LEU A 49 -0.22 7.94 2.97
C LEU A 49 -0.73 9.05 3.89
N ASP A 50 -0.73 10.31 3.47
CA ASP A 50 -1.22 11.43 4.28
C ASP A 50 -2.74 11.58 4.21
N GLY A 51 -3.29 12.33 5.15
CA GLY A 51 -4.74 12.57 5.25
C GLY A 51 -5.53 11.50 6.01
N VAL A 52 -4.87 10.42 6.46
CA VAL A 52 -5.46 9.48 7.43
C VAL A 52 -5.11 9.85 8.86
N TRP A 53 -5.94 9.42 9.82
CA TRP A 53 -5.70 9.61 11.24
C TRP A 53 -4.44 8.86 11.72
N GLY A 54 -4.19 7.69 11.15
CA GLY A 54 -2.98 6.91 11.37
C GLY A 54 -3.12 5.50 10.80
N TYR A 55 -2.00 4.81 10.69
CA TYR A 55 -1.97 3.40 10.32
C TYR A 55 -1.49 2.54 11.49
N GLY A 56 -2.11 1.37 11.63
CA GLY A 56 -1.49 0.28 12.38
C GLY A 56 -0.40 -0.38 11.54
N SER A 57 0.68 -0.83 12.18
CA SER A 57 1.72 -1.65 11.55
C SER A 57 1.14 -2.94 10.95
N SER A 58 0.09 -3.48 11.56
CA SER A 58 -0.70 -4.59 11.02
C SER A 58 -1.32 -4.30 9.66
N PHE A 59 -1.80 -3.07 9.44
CA PHE A 59 -2.39 -2.67 8.17
C PHE A 59 -1.29 -2.53 7.11
N LEU A 60 -0.24 -1.75 7.39
CA LEU A 60 0.85 -1.52 6.44
C LEU A 60 1.58 -2.81 6.05
N SER A 61 1.89 -3.67 7.03
CA SER A 61 2.54 -4.96 6.75
C SER A 61 1.71 -5.89 5.87
N GLU A 62 0.39 -5.81 5.96
CA GLU A 62 -0.52 -6.65 5.18
C GLU A 62 -0.75 -6.07 3.77
N VAL A 63 -0.85 -4.76 3.63
CA VAL A 63 -0.93 -4.08 2.32
C VAL A 63 0.34 -4.32 1.51
N PHE A 64 1.51 -4.10 2.12
CA PHE A 64 2.82 -4.14 1.46
C PHE A 64 3.53 -5.50 1.59
N ASN A 65 2.77 -6.57 1.85
CA ASN A 65 3.29 -7.92 1.83
C ASN A 65 3.56 -8.36 0.37
N VAL A 66 4.83 -8.36 -0.05
CA VAL A 66 5.23 -8.69 -1.43
C VAL A 66 4.67 -10.03 -1.91
N LYS A 67 4.54 -11.04 -1.03
CA LYS A 67 4.00 -12.36 -1.41
C LYS A 67 2.52 -12.33 -1.81
N LYS A 68 1.82 -11.24 -1.48
CA LYS A 68 0.40 -11.02 -1.80
C LYS A 68 0.19 -10.00 -2.92
N LEU A 69 1.27 -9.50 -3.53
CA LEU A 69 1.24 -8.58 -4.67
C LEU A 69 1.31 -9.36 -5.99
N PRO A 70 1.11 -8.70 -7.16
CA PRO A 70 0.99 -9.40 -8.45
C PRO A 70 2.24 -10.17 -8.89
N THR A 71 3.40 -9.82 -8.33
CA THR A 71 4.69 -10.47 -8.56
C THR A 71 5.43 -10.56 -7.24
N ASP A 72 6.18 -11.65 -7.05
CA ASP A 72 7.08 -11.85 -5.90
C ASP A 72 8.48 -11.26 -6.14
N ASP A 73 8.74 -10.70 -7.33
CA ASP A 73 9.94 -9.92 -7.61
C ASP A 73 9.92 -8.61 -6.84
N LYS A 74 10.61 -8.62 -5.69
CA LYS A 74 10.81 -7.45 -4.83
C LYS A 74 11.38 -6.25 -5.60
N GLY A 75 12.30 -6.49 -6.53
CA GLY A 75 12.93 -5.43 -7.30
C GLY A 75 11.94 -4.73 -8.22
N GLU A 76 11.09 -5.50 -8.89
CA GLU A 76 10.00 -4.96 -9.72
C GLU A 76 9.03 -4.12 -8.87
N ILE A 77 8.54 -4.66 -7.75
CA ILE A 77 7.60 -3.95 -6.87
C ILE A 77 8.22 -2.66 -6.32
N ILE A 78 9.46 -2.71 -5.82
CA ILE A 78 10.14 -1.54 -5.26
C ILE A 78 10.33 -0.44 -6.32
N CYS A 79 10.59 -0.80 -7.57
CA CYS A 79 10.70 0.16 -8.66
C CYS A 79 9.35 0.76 -9.10
N LYS A 80 8.25 0.01 -8.91
CA LYS A 80 6.89 0.44 -9.28
C LYS A 80 6.20 1.28 -8.22
N ILE A 81 6.58 1.17 -6.94
CA ILE A 81 5.91 1.88 -5.85
C ILE A 81 6.71 3.09 -5.41
N ASN A 82 6.06 4.25 -5.38
CA ASN A 82 6.60 5.47 -4.79
C ASN A 82 5.73 5.92 -3.61
N ILE A 83 6.33 6.07 -2.43
CA ILE A 83 5.61 6.45 -1.20
C ILE A 83 5.72 7.94 -0.94
N ILE A 84 4.58 8.62 -1.00
CA ILE A 84 4.40 10.04 -0.70
C ILE A 84 3.84 10.17 0.71
N THR A 85 4.55 10.89 1.58
CA THR A 85 4.11 11.20 2.94
C THR A 85 4.99 12.26 3.57
N THR A 86 4.41 13.07 4.44
CA THR A 86 5.11 14.00 5.34
C THR A 86 5.69 13.30 6.59
N LYS A 87 5.33 12.03 6.82
CA LYS A 87 5.72 11.24 7.99
C LYS A 87 6.72 10.14 7.60
N ASP A 88 8.01 10.44 7.75
CA ASP A 88 9.09 9.55 7.28
C ASP A 88 9.06 8.12 7.86
N HIS A 89 8.56 7.94 9.08
CA HIS A 89 8.46 6.61 9.70
C HIS A 89 7.57 5.65 8.89
N TYR A 90 6.46 6.13 8.29
CA TYR A 90 5.64 5.29 7.42
C TYR A 90 6.36 4.88 6.16
N ARG A 91 7.13 5.80 5.55
CA ARG A 91 7.95 5.46 4.38
C ARG A 91 8.99 4.39 4.74
N ILE A 92 9.68 4.55 5.86
CA ILE A 92 10.69 3.57 6.31
C ILE A 92 10.05 2.21 6.52
N GLU A 93 8.95 2.16 7.28
CA GLU A 93 8.23 0.92 7.62
C GLU A 93 7.71 0.19 6.36
N VAL A 94 7.11 0.91 5.42
CA VAL A 94 6.66 0.34 4.13
C VAL A 94 7.84 -0.22 3.34
N MET A 95 8.95 0.52 3.27
CA MET A 95 10.13 0.04 2.55
C MET A 95 10.76 -1.20 3.20
N GLU A 96 10.68 -1.35 4.52
CA GLU A 96 11.09 -2.57 5.21
C GLU A 96 10.21 -3.77 4.83
N TYR A 97 8.89 -3.58 4.77
CA TYR A 97 7.97 -4.63 4.33
C TYR A 97 8.19 -5.04 2.88
N LEU A 98 8.43 -4.09 1.99
CA LEU A 98 8.73 -4.36 0.57
C LEU A 98 10.08 -5.06 0.36
N LYS A 99 11.08 -4.74 1.18
CA LYS A 99 12.37 -5.45 1.16
C LYS A 99 12.25 -6.87 1.71
N GLY A 100 11.21 -7.12 2.52
CA GLY A 100 10.97 -8.38 3.20
C GLY A 100 12.10 -8.66 4.18
N ASN A 101 11.90 -8.25 5.44
CA ASN A 101 12.63 -8.83 6.57
C ASN A 101 12.67 -10.36 6.48
#